data_AF-A0A7W4B1N6-F1
#
_entry.id   AF-A0A7W4B1N6-F1
#
_cell.length_a   1.000
_cell.length_b   1.000
_cell.length_c   1.000
_cell.angle_alpha   90.00
_cell.angle_beta   90.00
_cell.angle_gamma   90.00
#
_symmetry.space_group_name_H-M   'P 1'
#
loop_
_entity.id
_entity.type
_entity.pdbx_description
1 polymer ?
#
loop_
_entity_poly.entity_id
_entity_poly.type
_entity_poly.pdbx_seq_one_letter_code
_entity_poly.pdbx_strand_id
1 'polypeptide(L)'
;MNIIPFQHVFTESFAYLSSQVIGQSIDLNEEINYLNHIIFNSENTATPFSEAAPWSVYELLLNMCRLGLSLNPVKKLAYVMPSYTETGELQLKLYPGYRGEIAIATQFNVIKNTSATLVYEKDQFRVQVANNDVEHFVTSLSIDPSVRGACTGGYCRSVLMDGSVHVSYMSIEELDAIAQNQIEMKMGNTPWNSIWATEMRRVALYRRGAKDWRNMINASSDTRSALYSTEY
;
A
#
# COMPACT_ATOMS: atom_id res chain seq x y z
N MET A 1 -34.52 -15.37 -1.25
CA MET A 1 -33.45 -15.61 -0.26
C MET A 1 -32.24 -14.89 -0.82
N ASN A 2 -31.81 -13.77 -0.22
CA ASN A 2 -30.63 -13.06 -0.70
C ASN A 2 -29.42 -13.96 -0.43
N ILE A 3 -28.89 -14.59 -1.48
CA ILE A 3 -27.70 -15.41 -1.40
C ILE A 3 -26.55 -14.44 -1.11
N ILE A 4 -25.84 -14.65 0.00
CA ILE A 4 -24.61 -13.90 0.30
C ILE A 4 -23.56 -14.35 -0.74
N PRO A 5 -23.03 -13.43 -1.58
CA PRO A 5 -22.00 -13.80 -2.55
C PRO A 5 -20.84 -14.53 -1.88
N PHE A 6 -20.31 -15.56 -2.55
CA PHE A 6 -19.15 -16.34 -2.10
C PHE A 6 -19.28 -17.05 -0.74
N GLN A 7 -20.49 -17.22 -0.19
CA GLN A 7 -20.69 -17.91 1.08
C GLN A 7 -20.03 -19.31 1.12
N HIS A 8 -20.09 -20.05 0.00
CA HIS A 8 -19.43 -21.36 -0.13
C HIS A 8 -17.91 -21.27 0.04
N VAL A 9 -17.26 -20.27 -0.57
CA VAL A 9 -15.81 -20.02 -0.42
C VAL A 9 -15.46 -19.81 1.04
N PHE A 10 -16.23 -18.97 1.74
CA PHE A 10 -16.01 -18.68 3.15
C PHE A 10 -16.15 -19.95 4.00
N THR A 11 -17.20 -20.73 3.81
CA THR A 11 -17.46 -21.93 4.62
C THR A 11 -16.47 -23.06 4.37
N GLU A 12 -16.13 -23.32 3.10
CA GLU A 12 -15.28 -24.45 2.72
C GLU A 12 -13.80 -24.19 3.05
N SER A 13 -13.36 -22.94 2.96
CA SER A 13 -11.96 -22.57 3.14
C SER A 13 -11.62 -22.03 4.53
N PHE A 14 -12.62 -21.81 5.42
CA PHE A 14 -12.44 -21.10 6.69
C PHE A 14 -11.30 -21.68 7.56
N ALA A 15 -11.30 -22.99 7.76
CA ALA A 15 -10.32 -23.65 8.62
C ALA A 15 -8.90 -23.50 8.08
N TYR A 16 -8.73 -23.64 6.76
CA TYR A 16 -7.44 -23.44 6.11
C TYR A 16 -7.01 -21.97 6.21
N LEU A 17 -7.85 -21.02 5.79
CA LEU A 17 -7.54 -19.58 5.84
C LEU A 17 -7.18 -19.12 7.25
N SER A 18 -7.89 -19.60 8.27
CA SER A 18 -7.59 -19.31 9.68
C SER A 18 -6.20 -19.83 10.08
N SER A 19 -5.78 -20.99 9.58
CA SER A 19 -4.44 -21.53 9.83
C SER A 19 -3.30 -20.74 9.16
N GLN A 20 -3.62 -19.92 8.16
CA GLN A 20 -2.65 -19.12 7.41
C GLN A 20 -2.43 -17.72 8.00
N VAL A 21 -3.17 -17.35 9.03
CA VAL A 21 -3.02 -16.04 9.69
C VAL A 21 -1.66 -15.97 10.37
N ILE A 22 -0.87 -14.96 10.00
CA ILE A 22 0.43 -14.68 10.62
C ILE A 22 0.44 -13.32 11.31
N GLY A 23 1.24 -13.18 12.38
CA GLY A 23 1.52 -11.89 13.00
C GLY A 23 0.32 -11.28 13.75
N GLN A 24 -0.07 -10.05 13.43
CA GLN A 24 -1.17 -9.37 14.11
C GLN A 24 -2.45 -10.22 14.05
N SER A 25 -3.12 -10.37 15.18
CA SER A 25 -4.37 -11.13 15.29
C SER A 25 -5.45 -10.48 14.42
N ILE A 26 -5.68 -11.07 13.27
CA ILE A 26 -6.83 -10.81 12.42
C ILE A 26 -7.93 -11.78 12.84
N ASP A 27 -9.15 -11.25 13.06
CA ASP A 27 -10.34 -12.09 13.17
C ASP A 27 -10.91 -12.31 11.77
N LEU A 28 -10.77 -13.52 11.24
CA LEU A 28 -11.24 -13.85 9.89
C LEU A 28 -12.75 -13.62 9.72
N ASN A 29 -13.57 -13.77 10.77
CA ASN A 29 -15.00 -13.47 10.66
C ASN A 29 -15.24 -11.98 10.45
N GLU A 30 -14.51 -11.11 11.17
CA GLU A 30 -14.61 -9.67 10.97
C GLU A 30 -14.16 -9.28 9.55
N GLU A 31 -13.07 -9.88 9.05
CA GLU A 31 -12.58 -9.58 7.71
C GLU A 31 -13.54 -10.03 6.61
N ILE A 32 -14.16 -11.20 6.75
CA ILE A 32 -15.22 -11.66 5.84
C ILE A 32 -16.41 -10.68 5.88
N ASN A 33 -16.76 -10.14 7.06
CA ASN A 33 -17.81 -9.13 7.16
C ASN A 33 -17.43 -7.82 6.44
N TYR A 34 -16.19 -7.33 6.60
CA TYR A 34 -15.72 -6.16 5.86
C TYR A 34 -15.75 -6.42 4.35
N LEU A 35 -15.31 -7.60 3.90
CA LEU A 35 -15.36 -7.98 2.49
C LEU A 35 -16.80 -8.01 1.95
N ASN A 36 -17.74 -8.60 2.69
CA ASN A 36 -19.15 -8.61 2.33
C ASN A 36 -19.73 -7.19 2.18
N HIS A 37 -19.36 -6.27 3.07
CA HIS A 37 -19.76 -4.87 2.93
C HIS A 37 -19.14 -4.21 1.68
N ILE A 38 -17.89 -4.50 1.36
CA ILE A 38 -17.23 -3.99 0.15
C ILE A 38 -17.92 -4.51 -1.11
N ILE A 39 -18.26 -5.80 -1.14
CA ILE A 39 -18.99 -6.43 -2.26
C ILE A 39 -20.38 -5.79 -2.40
N PHE A 40 -21.15 -5.72 -1.32
CA PHE A 40 -22.49 -5.15 -1.34
C PHE A 40 -22.51 -3.68 -1.83
N ASN A 41 -21.49 -2.90 -1.46
CA ASN A 41 -21.39 -1.51 -1.88
C ASN A 41 -21.02 -1.34 -3.36
N SER A 42 -20.56 -2.39 -4.06
CA SER A 42 -20.20 -2.32 -5.48
C SER A 42 -21.32 -2.78 -6.43
N GLU A 43 -22.41 -3.34 -5.92
CA GLU A 43 -23.50 -3.93 -6.74
C GLU A 43 -24.13 -2.97 -7.76
N ASN A 44 -24.13 -1.66 -7.46
CA ASN A 44 -24.69 -0.64 -8.35
C ASN A 44 -23.62 0.14 -9.14
N THR A 45 -22.40 -0.41 -9.24
CA THR A 45 -21.31 0.20 -10.00
C THR A 45 -21.15 -0.48 -11.36
N ALA A 46 -20.29 0.08 -12.22
CA ALA A 46 -19.98 -0.52 -13.52
C ALA A 46 -19.31 -1.91 -13.43
N THR A 47 -18.84 -2.31 -12.24
CA THR A 47 -18.18 -3.59 -12.00
C THR A 47 -18.67 -4.16 -10.66
N PRO A 48 -19.81 -4.86 -10.64
CA PRO A 48 -20.33 -5.52 -9.44
C PRO A 48 -19.35 -6.60 -8.95
N PHE A 49 -18.93 -6.55 -7.68
CA PHE A 49 -17.93 -7.49 -7.18
C PHE A 49 -18.51 -8.89 -6.90
N SER A 50 -19.83 -9.01 -6.80
CA SER A 50 -20.53 -10.29 -6.71
C SER A 50 -20.33 -11.18 -7.95
N GLU A 51 -19.98 -10.59 -9.10
CA GLU A 51 -19.72 -11.30 -10.36
C GLU A 51 -18.28 -11.82 -10.48
N ALA A 52 -17.41 -11.51 -9.52
CA ALA A 52 -16.02 -11.94 -9.57
C ALA A 52 -15.88 -13.47 -9.44
N ALA A 53 -14.79 -14.00 -9.96
CA ALA A 53 -14.50 -15.42 -9.90
C ALA A 53 -14.28 -15.87 -8.43
N PRO A 54 -14.95 -16.93 -7.94
CA PRO A 54 -14.82 -17.38 -6.55
C PRO A 54 -13.38 -17.71 -6.13
N TRP A 55 -12.57 -18.23 -7.05
CA TRP A 55 -11.16 -18.53 -6.79
C TRP A 55 -10.36 -17.27 -6.44
N SER A 56 -10.69 -16.11 -7.04
CA SER A 56 -10.00 -14.85 -6.76
C SER A 56 -10.34 -14.30 -5.38
N VAL A 57 -11.57 -14.54 -4.90
CA VAL A 57 -12.01 -14.19 -3.54
C VAL A 57 -11.27 -15.02 -2.50
N TYR A 58 -11.09 -16.32 -2.76
CA TYR A 58 -10.24 -17.19 -1.95
C TYR A 58 -8.80 -16.67 -1.89
N GLU A 59 -8.18 -16.39 -3.04
CA GLU A 59 -6.79 -15.87 -3.12
C GLU A 59 -6.64 -14.53 -2.40
N LEU A 60 -7.63 -13.64 -2.50
CA LEU A 60 -7.66 -12.38 -1.78
C LEU A 60 -7.62 -12.60 -0.26
N LEU A 61 -8.47 -13.48 0.27
CA LEU A 61 -8.50 -13.82 1.70
C LEU A 61 -7.21 -14.53 2.15
N LEU A 62 -6.68 -15.40 1.31
CA LEU A 62 -5.43 -16.12 1.59
C LEU A 62 -4.26 -15.14 1.72
N ASN A 63 -4.12 -14.22 0.76
CA ASN A 63 -3.10 -13.17 0.79
C ASN A 63 -3.28 -12.24 2.00
N MET A 64 -4.52 -11.92 2.35
CA MET A 64 -4.84 -11.10 3.51
C MET A 64 -4.34 -11.77 4.81
N CYS A 65 -4.64 -13.05 5.00
CA CYS A 65 -4.15 -13.83 6.15
C CYS A 65 -2.61 -13.92 6.17
N ARG A 66 -2.00 -14.25 5.02
CA ARG A 66 -0.55 -14.43 4.89
C ARG A 66 0.27 -13.15 5.01
N LEU A 67 -0.35 -11.98 4.80
CA LEU A 67 0.31 -10.69 4.94
C LEU A 67 -0.03 -9.97 6.24
N GLY A 68 -0.95 -10.52 7.05
CA GLY A 68 -1.42 -9.84 8.27
C GLY A 68 -2.10 -8.50 7.96
N LEU A 69 -2.79 -8.40 6.82
CA LEU A 69 -3.49 -7.18 6.42
C LEU A 69 -4.98 -7.24 6.77
N SER A 70 -5.55 -6.12 7.19
CA SER A 70 -6.99 -6.01 7.51
C SER A 70 -7.70 -5.13 6.48
N LEU A 71 -8.91 -5.55 6.09
CA LEU A 71 -9.87 -4.80 5.28
C LEU A 71 -10.66 -3.77 6.10
N ASN A 72 -10.40 -3.68 7.42
CA ASN A 72 -11.02 -2.67 8.27
C ASN A 72 -10.77 -1.24 7.71
N PRO A 73 -11.85 -0.49 7.38
CA PRO A 73 -11.73 0.80 6.71
C PRO A 73 -11.09 1.90 7.58
N VAL A 74 -11.06 1.73 8.90
CA VAL A 74 -10.38 2.65 9.83
C VAL A 74 -8.86 2.44 9.78
N LYS A 75 -8.42 1.18 9.71
CA LYS A 75 -6.99 0.84 9.68
C LYS A 75 -6.34 1.23 8.34
N LYS A 76 -7.08 1.12 7.23
CA LYS A 76 -6.63 1.45 5.86
C LYS A 76 -5.36 0.68 5.46
N LEU A 77 -5.24 -0.57 5.88
CA LEU A 77 -4.09 -1.41 5.57
C LEU A 77 -4.18 -2.00 4.17
N ALA A 78 -5.37 -2.45 3.75
CA ALA A 78 -5.59 -2.98 2.41
C ALA A 78 -6.92 -2.51 1.83
N TYR A 79 -7.02 -2.63 0.51
CA TYR A 79 -8.19 -2.35 -0.30
C TYR A 79 -8.48 -3.55 -1.19
N VAL A 80 -9.74 -3.71 -1.59
CA VAL A 80 -10.13 -4.66 -2.62
C VAL A 80 -10.24 -3.92 -3.95
N MET A 81 -9.56 -4.40 -4.98
CA MET A 81 -9.61 -3.79 -6.31
C MET A 81 -10.05 -4.82 -7.35
N PRO A 82 -10.97 -4.46 -8.27
CA PRO A 82 -11.32 -5.31 -9.39
C PRO A 82 -10.19 -5.26 -10.43
N SER A 83 -9.98 -6.39 -11.10
CA SER A 83 -9.17 -6.49 -12.31
C SER A 83 -9.74 -7.59 -13.20
N TYR A 84 -9.27 -7.68 -14.44
CA TYR A 84 -9.71 -8.72 -15.36
C TYR A 84 -8.52 -9.64 -15.67
N THR A 85 -8.78 -10.94 -15.79
CA THR A 85 -7.79 -11.88 -16.34
C THR A 85 -7.59 -11.63 -17.84
N GLU A 86 -6.58 -12.25 -18.45
CA GLU A 86 -6.39 -12.20 -19.91
C GLU A 86 -7.60 -12.76 -20.67
N THR A 87 -8.36 -13.68 -20.05
CA THR A 87 -9.59 -14.25 -20.61
C THR A 87 -10.83 -13.38 -20.36
N GLY A 88 -10.68 -12.22 -19.71
CA GLY A 88 -11.78 -11.29 -19.44
C GLY A 88 -12.63 -11.65 -18.22
N GLU A 89 -12.21 -12.61 -17.39
CA GLU A 89 -12.89 -12.96 -16.15
C GLU A 89 -12.63 -11.89 -15.08
N LEU A 90 -13.69 -11.41 -14.42
CA LEU A 90 -13.55 -10.47 -13.31
C LEU A 90 -12.92 -11.17 -12.10
N GLN A 91 -11.89 -10.57 -11.54
CA GLN A 91 -11.21 -11.05 -10.33
C GLN A 91 -11.03 -9.92 -9.31
N LEU A 92 -11.14 -10.25 -8.03
CA LEU A 92 -10.84 -9.33 -6.93
C LEU A 92 -9.43 -9.58 -6.42
N LYS A 93 -8.67 -8.50 -6.23
CA LYS A 93 -7.30 -8.57 -5.70
C LYS A 93 -7.18 -7.75 -4.43
N LEU A 94 -6.37 -8.27 -3.49
CA LEU A 94 -5.93 -7.51 -2.33
C LEU A 94 -4.89 -6.48 -2.78
N TYR A 95 -5.13 -5.21 -2.47
CA TYR A 95 -4.21 -4.11 -2.75
C TYR A 95 -3.76 -3.47 -1.44
N PRO A 96 -2.52 -3.71 -0.98
CA PRO A 96 -2.00 -3.05 0.21
C PRO A 96 -1.93 -1.53 0.03
N GLY A 97 -2.47 -0.79 0.99
CA GLY A 97 -2.24 0.66 1.10
C GLY A 97 -0.82 0.94 1.58
N TYR A 98 -0.39 2.21 1.54
CA TYR A 98 0.94 2.58 2.06
C TYR A 98 1.12 2.20 3.54
N ARG A 99 0.04 2.26 4.35
CA ARG A 99 0.05 1.79 5.74
C ARG A 99 0.17 0.27 5.84
N GLY A 100 -0.44 -0.46 4.91
CA GLY A 100 -0.30 -1.91 4.81
C GLY A 100 1.12 -2.31 4.44
N GLU A 101 1.75 -1.60 3.50
CA GLU A 101 3.15 -1.84 3.15
C GLU A 101 4.10 -1.64 4.34
N ILE A 102 3.87 -0.58 5.13
CA ILE A 102 4.62 -0.36 6.38
C ILE A 102 4.36 -1.50 7.38
N ALA A 103 3.10 -1.93 7.53
CA ALA A 103 2.73 -3.03 8.43
C ALA A 103 3.39 -4.35 8.01
N ILE A 104 3.38 -4.68 6.72
CA ILE A 104 4.07 -5.84 6.14
C ILE A 104 5.56 -5.75 6.45
N ALA A 105 6.22 -4.66 6.09
CA ALA A 105 7.67 -4.51 6.30
C ALA A 105 8.06 -4.59 7.79
N THR A 106 7.20 -4.12 8.68
CA THR A 106 7.41 -4.24 10.13
C THR A 106 7.19 -5.68 10.61
N GLN A 107 6.10 -6.32 10.16
CA GLN A 107 5.75 -7.69 10.53
C GLN A 107 6.80 -8.71 10.08
N PHE A 108 7.38 -8.50 8.90
CA PHE A 108 8.46 -9.34 8.36
C PHE A 108 9.86 -8.91 8.84
N ASN A 109 9.96 -8.09 9.88
CA ASN A 109 11.23 -7.66 10.47
C ASN A 109 12.21 -7.06 9.45
N VAL A 110 11.72 -6.24 8.52
CA VAL A 110 12.58 -5.48 7.59
C VAL A 110 12.86 -4.10 8.15
N ILE A 111 11.82 -3.39 8.61
CA ILE A 111 11.95 -2.04 9.15
C ILE A 111 11.44 -1.95 10.59
N LYS A 112 12.07 -1.11 11.39
CA LYS A 112 11.57 -0.67 12.71
C LYS A 112 10.57 0.46 12.57
N ASN A 113 10.86 1.41 11.69
CA ASN A 113 10.03 2.57 11.41
C ASN A 113 10.42 3.20 10.07
N THR A 114 9.56 4.10 9.59
CA THR A 114 9.80 4.85 8.35
C THR A 114 9.10 6.21 8.36
N SER A 115 9.64 7.16 7.62
CA SER A 115 9.11 8.52 7.47
C SER A 115 9.30 9.03 6.04
N ALA A 116 8.28 9.67 5.49
CA ALA A 116 8.35 10.35 4.20
C ALA A 116 8.47 11.87 4.40
N THR A 117 9.50 12.47 3.81
CA THR A 117 9.83 13.90 3.97
C THR A 117 10.03 14.54 2.60
N LEU A 118 9.39 15.69 2.40
CA LEU A 118 9.58 16.51 1.20
C LEU A 118 10.72 17.50 1.41
N VAL A 119 11.44 17.77 0.33
CA VAL A 119 12.56 18.72 0.26
C VAL A 119 12.15 19.89 -0.63
N TYR A 120 12.54 21.09 -0.22
CA TYR A 120 12.25 22.36 -0.86
C TYR A 120 13.53 23.14 -1.15
N GLU A 121 13.49 24.07 -2.11
CA GLU A 121 14.67 24.79 -2.62
C GLU A 121 15.51 25.48 -1.55
N LYS A 122 14.88 26.02 -0.49
CA LYS A 122 15.58 26.77 0.56
C LYS A 122 16.02 25.90 1.74
N ASP A 123 15.88 24.59 1.64
CA ASP A 123 16.36 23.65 2.65
C ASP A 123 17.86 23.43 2.53
N GLN A 124 18.47 23.03 3.65
CA GLN A 124 19.81 22.47 3.61
C GLN A 124 19.69 20.95 3.53
N PHE A 125 19.78 20.43 2.31
CA PHE A 125 19.66 19.00 2.02
C PHE A 125 20.94 18.46 1.38
N ARG A 126 21.47 17.36 1.91
CA ARG A 126 22.62 16.63 1.35
C ARG A 126 22.37 15.13 1.41
N VAL A 127 22.73 14.44 0.34
CA VAL A 127 22.69 12.98 0.26
C VAL A 127 24.09 12.43 0.47
N GLN A 128 24.25 11.54 1.44
CA GLN A 128 25.48 10.80 1.67
C GLN A 128 25.42 9.48 0.89
N VAL A 129 25.79 9.51 -0.39
CA VAL A 129 25.66 8.37 -1.32
C VAL A 129 26.33 7.10 -0.79
N ALA A 130 27.50 7.21 -0.17
CA ALA A 130 28.25 6.06 0.32
C ALA A 130 27.53 5.25 1.41
N ASN A 131 26.73 5.92 2.25
CA ASN A 131 26.07 5.32 3.41
C ASN A 131 24.54 5.23 3.25
N ASN A 132 24.02 5.65 2.09
CA ASN A 132 22.59 5.79 1.81
C ASN A 132 21.81 6.54 2.90
N ASP A 133 22.37 7.63 3.41
CA ASP A 133 21.75 8.48 4.44
C ASP A 133 21.60 9.93 3.94
N VAL A 134 20.83 10.72 4.69
CA VAL A 134 20.51 12.11 4.36
C VAL A 134 20.76 13.03 5.54
N GLU A 135 21.32 14.20 5.24
CA GLU A 135 21.28 15.36 6.12
C GLU A 135 20.22 16.33 5.60
N HIS A 136 19.22 16.63 6.44
CA HIS A 136 18.14 17.52 6.06
C HIS A 136 17.80 18.47 7.20
N PHE A 137 18.15 19.74 7.04
CA PHE A 137 17.84 20.79 8.00
C PHE A 137 16.82 21.76 7.43
N VAL A 138 15.80 22.04 8.25
CA VAL A 138 14.66 22.86 7.89
C VAL A 138 14.52 23.99 8.91
N THR A 139 14.42 25.23 8.43
CA THR A 139 14.32 26.43 9.28
C THR A 139 12.88 26.90 9.48
N SER A 140 11.90 26.34 8.76
CA SER A 140 10.49 26.70 8.84
C SER A 140 9.58 25.52 8.52
N LEU A 141 8.41 25.43 9.16
CA LEU A 141 7.39 24.44 8.82
C LEU A 141 6.35 24.97 7.82
N SER A 142 6.53 26.20 7.32
CA SER A 142 5.59 26.85 6.41
C SER A 142 5.46 26.09 5.09
N ILE A 143 4.22 26.00 4.61
CA ILE A 143 3.89 25.49 3.27
C ILE A 143 3.91 26.59 2.20
N ASP A 144 4.10 27.86 2.61
CA ASP A 144 4.18 28.99 1.70
C ASP A 144 5.48 28.90 0.87
N PRO A 145 5.40 28.81 -0.48
CA PRO A 145 6.58 28.79 -1.35
C PRO A 145 7.45 30.04 -1.21
N SER A 146 6.91 31.18 -0.75
CA SER A 146 7.70 32.37 -0.47
C SER A 146 8.71 32.14 0.66
N VAL A 147 8.42 31.22 1.60
CA VAL A 147 9.22 30.93 2.77
C VAL A 147 10.25 29.83 2.50
N ARG A 148 9.85 28.70 1.91
CA ARG A 148 10.74 27.54 1.68
C ARG A 148 11.14 27.28 0.23
N GLY A 149 10.56 28.02 -0.72
CA GLY A 149 10.73 27.77 -2.15
C GLY A 149 9.83 26.65 -2.65
N ALA A 150 9.99 26.30 -3.93
CA ALA A 150 9.26 25.19 -4.54
C ALA A 150 9.71 23.83 -3.99
N CYS A 151 8.84 22.82 -4.09
CA CYS A 151 9.19 21.44 -3.75
C CYS A 151 10.15 20.90 -4.82
N THR A 152 11.31 20.38 -4.41
CA THR A 152 12.33 19.81 -5.32
C THR A 152 12.26 18.29 -5.38
N GLY A 153 11.58 17.66 -4.43
CA GLY A 153 11.38 16.23 -4.36
C GLY A 153 11.17 15.77 -2.93
N GLY A 154 11.61 14.56 -2.62
CA GLY A 154 11.61 14.06 -1.25
C GLY A 154 12.21 12.68 -1.13
N TYR A 155 12.13 12.15 0.08
CA TYR A 155 12.66 10.84 0.40
C TYR A 155 11.80 10.09 1.43
N CYS A 156 11.84 8.76 1.34
CA CYS A 156 11.35 7.84 2.35
C CYS A 156 12.55 7.28 3.11
N ARG A 157 12.70 7.67 4.38
CA ARG A 157 13.77 7.18 5.27
C ARG A 157 13.23 6.05 6.13
N SER A 158 13.88 4.89 6.06
CA SER A 158 13.50 3.69 6.80
C SER A 158 14.66 3.25 7.70
N VAL A 159 14.37 2.97 8.97
CA VAL A 159 15.34 2.39 9.90
C VAL A 159 15.16 0.88 9.86
N LEU A 160 16.19 0.14 9.43
CA LEU A 160 16.16 -1.31 9.33
C LEU A 160 16.29 -1.98 10.70
N MET A 161 16.04 -3.28 10.77
CA MET A 161 16.10 -4.03 12.04
C MET A 161 17.48 -4.06 12.68
N ASP A 162 18.55 -4.04 11.90
CA ASP A 162 19.93 -3.93 12.38
C ASP A 162 20.31 -2.51 12.84
N GLY A 163 19.44 -1.52 12.64
CA GLY A 163 19.67 -0.11 12.97
C GLY A 163 20.31 0.71 11.84
N SER A 164 20.69 0.09 10.72
CA SER A 164 21.09 0.80 9.52
C SER A 164 19.93 1.59 8.91
N VAL A 165 20.26 2.56 8.06
CA VAL A 165 19.29 3.42 7.41
C VAL A 165 19.23 3.08 5.94
N HIS A 166 18.02 2.96 5.41
CA HIS A 166 17.77 2.89 3.98
C HIS A 166 16.90 4.06 3.56
N VAL A 167 17.33 4.79 2.53
CA VAL A 167 16.60 5.92 2.00
C VAL A 167 16.27 5.68 0.53
N SER A 168 15.00 5.90 0.18
CA SER A 168 14.52 5.92 -1.20
C SER A 168 14.13 7.33 -1.57
N TYR A 169 14.50 7.79 -2.76
CA TYR A 169 14.34 9.18 -3.19
C TYR A 169 13.36 9.27 -4.36
N MET A 170 12.73 10.43 -4.51
CA MET A 170 12.03 10.81 -5.74
C MET A 170 12.25 12.29 -6.02
N SER A 171 12.56 12.61 -7.27
CA SER A 171 12.61 14.00 -7.72
C SER A 171 11.21 14.58 -7.90
N ILE A 172 11.10 15.91 -8.01
CA ILE A 172 9.82 16.56 -8.31
C ILE A 172 9.27 16.11 -9.67
N GLU A 173 10.12 15.88 -10.66
CA GLU A 173 9.70 15.42 -11.99
C GLU A 173 9.05 14.03 -11.92
N GLU A 174 9.61 13.10 -11.14
CA GLU A 174 8.99 11.79 -10.94
C GLU A 174 7.66 11.88 -10.19
N LEU A 175 7.57 12.74 -9.16
CA LEU A 175 6.35 12.94 -8.37
C LEU A 175 5.23 13.55 -9.22
N ASP A 176 5.56 14.55 -10.03
CA ASP A 176 4.60 15.22 -10.90
C ASP A 176 4.17 14.30 -12.06
N ALA A 177 5.05 13.43 -12.58
CA ALA A 177 4.66 12.40 -13.54
C ALA A 177 3.65 11.39 -12.96
N ILE A 178 3.84 10.97 -11.70
CA ILE A 178 2.85 10.13 -11.00
C ILE A 178 1.52 10.87 -10.82
N ALA A 179 1.58 12.13 -10.40
CA ALA A 179 0.38 12.95 -10.21
C ALA A 179 -0.42 13.06 -11.52
N GLN A 180 0.25 13.41 -12.62
CA GLN A 180 -0.36 13.57 -13.93
C GLN A 180 -1.04 12.27 -14.38
N ASN A 181 -0.33 11.14 -14.31
CA ASN A 181 -0.90 9.84 -14.68
C ASN A 181 -2.16 9.49 -13.85
N GLN A 182 -2.14 9.73 -12.54
CA GLN A 182 -3.30 9.43 -11.68
C GLN A 182 -4.47 10.38 -11.93
N ILE A 183 -4.20 11.67 -12.17
CA ILE A 183 -5.21 12.67 -12.55
C ILE A 183 -5.90 12.24 -13.85
N GLU A 184 -5.14 11.86 -14.86
CA GLU A 184 -5.66 11.39 -16.16
C GLU A 184 -6.53 10.13 -16.00
N MET A 185 -6.02 9.11 -15.29
CA MET A 185 -6.73 7.84 -15.06
C MET A 185 -8.05 8.01 -14.29
N LYS A 186 -8.19 9.08 -13.51
CA LYS A 186 -9.38 9.37 -12.69
C LYS A 186 -10.17 10.58 -13.18
N MET A 187 -9.90 11.04 -14.41
CA MET A 187 -10.60 12.17 -15.03
C MET A 187 -10.63 13.42 -14.14
N GLY A 188 -9.53 13.69 -13.44
CA GLY A 188 -9.38 14.84 -12.55
C GLY A 188 -10.00 14.69 -11.16
N ASN A 189 -10.74 13.62 -10.85
CA ASN A 189 -11.28 13.40 -9.51
C ASN A 189 -10.25 12.71 -8.60
N THR A 190 -9.22 13.44 -8.19
CA THR A 190 -8.14 12.90 -7.35
C THR A 190 -7.72 13.86 -6.24
N PRO A 191 -7.06 13.40 -5.16
CA PRO A 191 -6.52 14.30 -4.16
C PRO A 191 -5.34 15.14 -4.67
N TRP A 192 -4.73 14.81 -5.82
CA TRP A 192 -3.56 15.49 -6.38
C TRP A 192 -3.82 16.92 -6.83
N ASN A 193 -5.05 17.26 -7.26
CA ASN A 193 -5.44 18.62 -7.67
C ASN A 193 -6.14 19.39 -6.54
N SER A 194 -5.92 18.99 -5.28
CA SER A 194 -6.56 19.57 -4.10
C SER A 194 -5.53 19.99 -3.04
N ILE A 195 -6.02 20.48 -1.89
CA ILE A 195 -5.18 20.79 -0.72
C ILE A 195 -4.36 19.58 -0.21
N TRP A 196 -4.73 18.37 -0.62
CA TRP A 196 -4.06 17.12 -0.24
C TRP A 196 -2.86 16.75 -1.12
N ALA A 197 -2.51 17.56 -2.13
CA ALA A 197 -1.38 17.29 -3.03
C ALA A 197 -0.06 17.01 -2.29
N THR A 198 0.24 17.79 -1.25
CA THR A 198 1.43 17.59 -0.40
C THR A 198 1.42 16.23 0.29
N GLU A 199 0.26 15.76 0.76
CA GLU A 199 0.13 14.45 1.38
C GLU A 199 0.26 13.32 0.34
N MET A 200 -0.29 13.51 -0.86
CA MET A 200 -0.14 12.55 -1.95
C MET A 200 1.33 12.38 -2.37
N ARG A 201 2.13 13.45 -2.37
CA ARG A 201 3.58 13.34 -2.59
C ARG A 201 4.25 12.48 -1.52
N ARG A 202 3.88 12.62 -0.23
CA ARG A 202 4.40 11.75 0.84
C ARG A 202 3.96 10.30 0.67
N VAL A 203 2.71 10.05 0.27
CA VAL A 203 2.23 8.70 -0.04
C VAL A 203 3.02 8.07 -1.18
N ALA A 204 3.38 8.83 -2.22
CA ALA A 204 4.22 8.35 -3.32
C ALA A 204 5.63 7.96 -2.82
N LEU A 205 6.23 8.72 -1.91
CA LEU A 205 7.50 8.37 -1.27
C LEU A 205 7.38 7.07 -0.46
N TYR A 206 6.33 6.89 0.33
CA TYR A 206 6.10 5.62 1.03
C TYR A 206 5.96 4.44 0.06
N ARG A 207 5.24 4.63 -1.06
CA ARG A 207 5.12 3.60 -2.11
C ARG A 207 6.46 3.30 -2.79
N ARG A 208 7.35 4.28 -2.91
CA ARG A 208 8.73 4.05 -3.37
C ARG A 208 9.50 3.19 -2.36
N GLY A 209 9.46 3.56 -1.08
CA GLY A 209 10.09 2.77 -0.01
C GLY A 209 9.54 1.34 0.08
N ALA A 210 8.24 1.15 -0.14
CA ALA A 210 7.62 -0.16 -0.15
C ALA A 210 8.24 -1.13 -1.17
N LYS A 211 8.64 -0.65 -2.34
CA LYS A 211 9.35 -1.49 -3.34
C LYS A 211 10.66 -2.04 -2.78
N ASP A 212 11.42 -1.20 -2.08
CA ASP A 212 12.69 -1.61 -1.48
C ASP A 212 12.45 -2.59 -0.34
N TRP A 213 11.46 -2.35 0.52
CA TRP A 213 11.13 -3.28 1.60
C TRP A 213 10.70 -4.65 1.05
N ARG A 214 9.85 -4.70 0.03
CA ARG A 214 9.43 -5.96 -0.61
C ARG A 214 10.62 -6.73 -1.18
N ASN A 215 11.56 -6.04 -1.82
CA ASN A 215 12.79 -6.65 -2.30
C ASN A 215 13.64 -7.24 -1.16
N MET A 216 13.74 -6.54 -0.04
CA MET A 216 14.44 -7.03 1.16
C MET A 216 13.75 -8.27 1.75
N ILE A 217 12.42 -8.29 1.80
CA ILE A 217 11.67 -9.48 2.25
C ILE A 217 11.93 -10.66 1.30
N ASN A 218 11.86 -10.44 -0.01
CA ASN A 218 12.09 -11.48 -1.02
C ASN A 218 13.54 -12.02 -1.01
N ALA A 219 14.51 -11.19 -0.64
CA ALA A 219 15.92 -11.58 -0.54
C ALA A 219 16.21 -12.42 0.73
N SER A 220 15.38 -12.31 1.77
CA SER A 220 15.51 -13.12 2.98
C SER A 220 15.04 -14.57 2.70
N SER A 221 15.93 -15.55 2.93
CA SER A 221 15.69 -16.97 2.62
C SER A 221 14.51 -17.58 3.38
N ASP A 222 14.14 -17.01 4.52
CA ASP A 222 13.09 -17.54 5.41
C ASP A 222 11.66 -17.08 5.05
N THR A 223 11.50 -16.15 4.10
CA THR A 223 10.21 -15.47 3.85
C THR A 223 9.62 -15.71 2.45
N ARG A 224 10.24 -16.59 1.67
CA ARG A 224 9.98 -16.79 0.24
C ARG A 224 8.58 -17.30 -0.12
N SER A 225 7.81 -17.89 0.80
CA SER A 225 6.55 -18.57 0.45
C SER A 225 5.28 -17.69 0.46
N ALA A 226 5.33 -16.46 1.01
CA ALA A 226 4.13 -15.63 1.19
C ALA A 226 3.93 -14.52 0.12
N LEU A 227 4.95 -14.22 -0.69
CA LEU A 227 4.97 -13.00 -1.52
C LEU A 227 4.76 -13.21 -3.02
N TYR A 228 4.96 -14.43 -3.53
CA TYR A 228 4.83 -14.74 -4.97
C TYR A 228 3.41 -14.55 -5.53
N SER A 229 2.38 -14.48 -4.68
CA SER A 229 0.98 -14.27 -5.10
C SER A 229 0.54 -12.81 -5.13
N THR A 230 1.43 -11.84 -4.79
CA THR A 230 1.10 -10.41 -4.75
C THR A 230 1.93 -9.52 -5.68
N GLU A 231 2.76 -10.12 -6.53
CA GLU A 231 3.46 -9.36 -7.56
C GLU A 231 2.46 -8.84 -8.61
N TYR A 232 2.53 -7.53 -8.85
CA TYR A 232 1.73 -6.75 -9.80
C TYR A 232 2.28 -6.88 -11.21
#